data_AF-W7S893-F1
#
_entry.id   AF-W7S893-F1
#
_cell.length_a   1.000
_cell.length_b   1.000
_cell.length_c   1.000
_cell.angle_alpha   90.00
_cell.angle_beta   90.00
_cell.angle_gamma   90.00
#
_symmetry.space_group_name_H-M   'P 1'
#
loop_
_entity.id
_entity.type
_entity.pdbx_description
1 polymer ?
#
loop_
_entity_poly.entity_id
_entity_poly.type
_entity_poly.pdbx_seq_one_letter_code
_entity_poly.pdbx_strand_id
1 'polypeptide(L)'
;MRIKLFISSLCMLFLSGCIPKALTFSGENENWEVQFEVTYDKIKQKHCGATSGTIRYIGDKPLPKQIDYTLQHETETSGSDSLDKNGVFIMANGCSNAVESTEVEITINWDNQTETIPLTVR
;
A
#
# COMPACT_ATOMS: atom_id res chain seq x y z
N MET A 1 -38.53 15.15 36.64
CA MET A 1 -38.25 15.24 35.18
C MET A 1 -36.80 15.65 34.90
N ARG A 2 -35.80 15.04 35.56
CA ARG A 2 -34.36 15.39 35.38
C ARG A 2 -33.44 14.19 35.09
N ILE A 3 -33.90 12.96 35.36
CA ILE A 3 -33.16 11.72 35.10
C ILE A 3 -33.26 11.26 33.63
N LYS A 4 -34.38 11.54 32.94
CA LYS A 4 -34.58 11.16 31.54
C LYS A 4 -33.67 11.92 30.54
N LEU A 5 -33.20 13.11 30.92
CA LEU A 5 -32.26 13.91 30.11
C LEU A 5 -30.81 13.44 30.24
N PHE A 6 -30.43 12.80 31.36
CA PHE A 6 -29.07 12.28 31.57
C PHE A 6 -28.80 10.98 30.78
N ILE A 7 -29.81 10.12 30.61
CA ILE A 7 -29.70 8.85 29.88
C ILE A 7 -29.54 9.08 28.37
N SER A 8 -30.11 10.18 27.84
CA SER A 8 -29.98 10.56 26.43
C SER A 8 -28.57 11.08 26.07
N SER A 9 -27.79 11.55 27.04
CA SER A 9 -26.45 12.11 26.82
C SER A 9 -25.33 11.06 26.90
N LEU A 10 -25.61 9.87 27.44
CA LEU A 10 -24.59 8.82 27.67
C LEU A 10 -24.42 7.86 26.47
N CYS A 11 -25.38 7.82 25.54
CA CYS A 11 -25.31 6.96 24.34
C CYS A 11 -24.33 7.45 23.26
N MET A 12 -23.88 8.71 23.29
CA MET A 12 -22.97 9.24 22.26
C MET A 12 -21.50 8.89 22.47
N LEU A 13 -21.13 8.29 23.61
CA LEU A 13 -19.73 8.07 23.99
C LEU A 13 -19.14 6.73 23.50
N PHE A 14 -19.89 5.91 22.75
CA PHE A 14 -19.43 4.59 22.30
C PHE A 14 -19.18 4.46 20.78
N LEU A 15 -19.04 5.57 20.07
CA LEU A 15 -18.58 5.54 18.67
C LEU A 15 -17.04 5.49 18.60
N SER A 16 -16.42 4.49 19.26
CA SER A 16 -15.04 4.13 18.91
C SER A 16 -15.10 3.37 17.58
N GLY A 17 -15.04 4.11 16.48
CA GLY A 17 -14.92 3.52 15.14
C GLY A 17 -13.70 2.62 15.10
N CYS A 18 -13.88 1.37 14.68
CA CYS A 18 -12.79 0.44 14.44
C CYS A 18 -12.04 0.94 13.19
N ILE A 19 -10.95 1.70 13.39
CA ILE A 19 -10.09 2.14 12.30
C ILE A 19 -9.41 0.87 11.75
N PRO A 20 -9.50 0.60 10.43
CA PRO A 20 -8.76 -0.51 9.82
C PRO A 20 -7.25 -0.33 10.11
N LYS A 21 -6.59 -1.38 10.58
CA LYS A 21 -5.12 -1.35 10.71
C LYS A 21 -4.54 -1.53 9.31
N ALA A 22 -3.95 -0.47 8.76
CA ALA A 22 -3.13 -0.54 7.57
C ALA A 22 -1.70 -0.93 7.96
N LEU A 23 -1.10 -1.81 7.18
CA LEU A 23 0.32 -2.16 7.24
C LEU A 23 0.99 -1.61 5.99
N THR A 24 1.99 -0.75 6.15
CA THR A 24 2.67 -0.10 5.03
C THR A 24 4.11 -0.56 4.97
N PHE A 25 4.50 -1.07 3.81
CA PHE A 25 5.89 -1.36 3.43
C PHE A 25 6.38 -0.24 2.51
N SER A 26 7.61 0.21 2.71
CA SER A 26 8.23 1.24 1.88
C SER A 26 9.71 0.98 1.65
N GLY A 27 10.20 1.45 0.51
CA GLY A 27 11.60 1.39 0.15
C GLY A 27 11.90 2.41 -0.94
N GLU A 28 13.15 2.83 -1.02
CA GLU A 28 13.62 3.79 -2.01
C GLU A 28 15.04 3.48 -2.45
N ASN A 29 15.42 3.97 -3.63
CA ASN A 29 16.77 3.95 -4.13
C ASN A 29 17.05 5.24 -4.94
N GLU A 30 18.07 5.24 -5.81
CA GLU A 30 18.44 6.42 -6.60
C GLU A 30 17.34 6.89 -7.57
N ASN A 31 16.49 6.00 -8.07
CA ASN A 31 15.51 6.32 -9.12
C ASN A 31 14.05 6.15 -8.69
N TRP A 32 13.77 5.43 -7.61
CA TRP A 32 12.41 5.02 -7.26
C TRP A 32 12.12 5.18 -5.77
N GLU A 33 10.91 5.65 -5.47
CA GLU A 33 10.26 5.52 -4.15
C GLU A 33 9.05 4.60 -4.31
N VAL A 34 8.93 3.60 -3.46
CA VAL A 34 7.84 2.62 -3.51
C VAL A 34 7.13 2.53 -2.16
N GLN A 35 5.80 2.46 -2.21
CA GLN A 35 4.95 2.15 -1.07
C GLN A 35 3.98 1.03 -1.44
N PHE A 36 3.81 0.07 -0.54
CA PHE A 36 2.87 -1.02 -0.65
C PHE A 36 2.09 -1.13 0.67
N GLU A 37 0.77 -1.04 0.59
CA GLU A 37 -0.13 -1.01 1.73
C GLU A 37 -1.06 -2.21 1.72
N VAL A 38 -1.21 -2.84 2.88
CA VAL A 38 -2.16 -3.93 3.14
C VAL A 38 -3.12 -3.50 4.23
N THR A 39 -4.40 -3.37 3.88
CA THR A 39 -5.46 -2.99 4.82
C THR A 39 -6.33 -4.20 5.17
N TYR A 40 -6.34 -4.57 6.45
CA TYR A 40 -7.19 -5.63 6.97
C TYR A 40 -8.50 -5.07 7.52
N ASP A 41 -9.57 -5.20 6.75
CA ASP A 41 -10.93 -4.92 7.22
C ASP A 41 -11.44 -6.12 8.02
N LYS A 42 -11.41 -6.03 9.35
CA LYS A 42 -11.90 -7.11 10.23
C LYS A 42 -13.43 -7.31 10.18
N ILE A 43 -14.16 -6.34 9.62
CA ILE A 43 -15.63 -6.37 9.54
C ILE A 43 -16.06 -7.12 8.28
N LYS A 44 -15.36 -6.89 7.17
CA LYS A 44 -15.55 -7.66 5.93
C LYS A 44 -14.73 -8.94 6.07
N GLN A 45 -15.36 -10.09 6.27
CA GLN A 45 -14.73 -11.41 6.39
C GLN A 45 -13.98 -11.83 5.11
N LYS A 46 -12.94 -11.09 4.71
CA LYS A 46 -12.06 -11.41 3.60
C LYS A 46 -10.94 -12.30 4.13
N HIS A 47 -10.57 -13.30 3.34
CA HIS A 47 -9.47 -14.22 3.65
C HIS A 47 -8.08 -13.56 3.53
N CYS A 48 -8.01 -12.31 3.08
CA CYS A 48 -6.78 -11.53 2.90
C CYS A 48 -7.05 -10.02 3.06
N GLY A 49 -5.98 -9.26 3.28
CA GLY A 49 -5.99 -7.80 3.30
C GLY A 49 -6.11 -7.22 1.89
N ALA A 50 -6.86 -6.13 1.76
CA ALA A 50 -6.93 -5.38 0.51
C ALA A 50 -5.61 -4.64 0.29
N THR A 51 -5.07 -4.67 -0.92
CA THR A 51 -3.80 -4.02 -1.22
C THR A 51 -3.93 -2.82 -2.14
N SER A 52 -3.00 -1.88 -1.94
CA SER A 52 -2.75 -0.73 -2.80
C SER A 52 -1.26 -0.38 -2.75
N GLY A 53 -0.79 0.39 -3.70
CA GLY A 53 0.57 0.91 -3.61
C GLY A 53 0.90 1.93 -4.68
N THR A 54 2.09 2.51 -4.56
CA THR A 54 2.60 3.54 -5.45
C THR A 54 4.04 3.25 -5.82
N ILE A 55 4.37 3.39 -7.09
CA ILE A 55 5.74 3.42 -7.61
C ILE A 55 5.96 4.83 -8.16
N ARG A 56 6.88 5.59 -7.57
CA ARG A 56 7.19 6.96 -8.00
C ARG A 56 8.62 7.05 -8.49
N TYR A 57 8.81 7.58 -9.70
CA TYR A 57 10.12 7.94 -10.20
C TYR A 57 10.63 9.20 -9.49
N ILE A 58 11.83 9.12 -8.91
CA ILE A 58 12.52 10.21 -8.20
C ILE A 58 13.92 10.49 -8.76
N GLY A 59 14.32 9.79 -9.83
CA GLY A 59 15.63 9.96 -10.46
C GLY A 59 15.76 11.25 -11.26
N ASP A 60 17.01 11.60 -11.59
CA ASP A 60 17.35 12.84 -12.31
C ASP A 60 17.23 12.71 -13.85
N LYS A 61 17.06 11.49 -14.38
CA LYS A 61 16.93 11.27 -15.83
C LYS A 61 15.51 11.60 -16.31
N PRO A 62 15.29 11.76 -17.62
CA PRO A 62 13.94 11.92 -18.15
C PRO A 62 13.03 10.78 -17.72
N LEU A 63 11.75 11.11 -17.47
CA LEU A 63 10.76 10.17 -17.00
C LEU A 63 10.62 8.96 -17.97
N PRO A 64 10.73 7.72 -17.49
CA PRO A 64 10.48 6.55 -18.33
C PRO A 64 9.00 6.50 -18.74
N LYS A 65 8.76 6.10 -19.98
CA LYS A 65 7.39 6.04 -20.53
C LYS A 65 6.58 4.88 -19.98
N GLN A 66 7.26 3.79 -19.66
CA GLN A 66 6.67 2.53 -19.23
C GLN A 66 7.64 1.84 -18.28
N ILE A 67 7.09 1.10 -17.33
CA ILE A 67 7.80 0.22 -16.43
C ILE A 67 7.19 -1.17 -16.47
N ASP A 68 8.03 -2.18 -16.31
CA ASP A 68 7.59 -3.51 -15.88
C ASP A 68 7.98 -3.66 -14.41
N TYR A 69 7.08 -4.19 -13.57
CA TYR A 69 7.36 -4.41 -12.16
C TYR A 69 7.00 -5.82 -11.73
N THR A 70 7.73 -6.32 -10.75
CA THR A 70 7.47 -7.58 -10.06
C THR A 70 7.56 -7.33 -8.57
N LEU A 71 6.44 -7.48 -7.86
CA LEU A 71 6.34 -7.41 -6.42
C LEU A 71 6.33 -8.84 -5.85
N GLN A 72 7.40 -9.19 -5.14
CA GLN A 72 7.55 -10.48 -4.48
C GLN A 72 7.15 -10.34 -3.02
N HIS A 73 6.08 -11.04 -2.62
CA HIS A 73 5.65 -11.12 -1.22
C HIS A 73 4.76 -12.36 -1.02
N GLU A 74 5.27 -13.45 -0.42
CA GLU A 74 4.60 -14.78 -0.34
C GLU A 74 4.28 -15.43 -1.72
N THR A 75 3.72 -14.65 -2.64
CA THR A 75 3.45 -14.87 -4.05
C THR A 75 4.07 -13.75 -4.89
N GLU A 76 4.26 -14.02 -6.17
CA GLU A 76 4.72 -13.04 -7.14
C GLU A 76 3.53 -12.30 -7.77
N THR A 77 3.60 -10.97 -7.84
CA THR A 77 2.66 -10.16 -8.61
C THR A 77 3.43 -9.28 -9.59
N SER A 78 3.21 -9.50 -10.88
CA SER A 78 3.92 -8.79 -11.95
C SER A 78 2.95 -7.98 -12.82
N GLY A 79 3.41 -6.85 -13.34
CA GLY A 79 2.60 -5.96 -14.18
C GLY A 79 3.46 -5.04 -15.05
N SER A 80 2.80 -4.36 -15.98
CA SER A 80 3.43 -3.42 -16.91
C SER A 80 2.49 -2.24 -17.13
N ASP A 81 2.97 -1.02 -16.89
CA ASP A 81 2.16 0.19 -17.08
C ASP A 81 3.01 1.44 -17.31
N SER A 82 2.35 2.50 -17.76
CA SER A 82 2.89 3.85 -17.90
C SER A 82 2.83 4.65 -16.60
N LEU A 83 3.80 5.55 -16.43
CA LEU A 83 3.77 6.53 -15.34
C LEU A 83 2.89 7.73 -15.73
N ASP A 84 2.24 8.34 -14.74
CA ASP A 84 1.53 9.61 -14.95
C ASP A 84 2.51 10.77 -15.22
N LYS A 85 1.96 11.97 -15.46
CA LYS A 85 2.76 13.18 -15.71
C LYS A 85 3.70 13.59 -14.56
N ASN A 86 3.49 13.05 -13.36
CA ASN A 86 4.30 13.31 -12.17
C ASN A 86 5.26 12.14 -11.88
N GLY A 87 5.31 11.14 -12.77
CA GLY A 87 6.15 9.95 -12.61
C GLY A 87 5.60 8.92 -11.63
N VAL A 88 4.28 8.89 -11.40
CA VAL A 88 3.64 7.99 -10.44
C VAL A 88 2.81 6.94 -11.17
N PHE A 89 3.00 5.68 -10.78
CA PHE A 89 2.08 4.59 -11.06
C PHE A 89 1.40 4.13 -9.77
N ILE A 90 0.10 3.85 -9.85
CA ILE A 90 -0.72 3.42 -8.72
C ILE A 90 -1.13 1.96 -8.93
N MET A 91 -0.64 1.08 -8.07
CA MET A 91 -1.10 -0.29 -7.97
C MET A 91 -2.44 -0.29 -7.24
N ALA A 92 -3.52 -0.51 -8.00
CA ALA A 92 -4.86 -0.57 -7.44
C ALA A 92 -5.34 -2.01 -7.31
N ASN A 93 -5.97 -2.32 -6.17
CA ASN A 93 -6.75 -3.53 -5.92
C ASN A 93 -5.96 -4.84 -6.04
N GLY A 94 -5.46 -5.32 -4.90
CA GLY A 94 -5.04 -6.71 -4.76
C GLY A 94 -5.45 -7.33 -3.43
N CYS A 95 -4.84 -8.47 -3.14
CA CYS A 95 -5.15 -9.32 -2.00
C CYS A 95 -3.83 -9.90 -1.48
N SER A 96 -3.52 -9.64 -0.21
CA SER A 96 -2.27 -10.09 0.40
C SER A 96 -2.47 -10.46 1.87
N ASN A 97 -1.70 -11.44 2.35
CA ASN A 97 -1.61 -11.81 3.76
C ASN A 97 -0.33 -11.31 4.42
N ALA A 98 0.40 -10.40 3.76
CA ALA A 98 1.64 -9.87 4.30
C ALA A 98 1.45 -9.28 5.71
N VAL A 99 2.33 -9.68 6.61
CA VAL A 99 2.41 -9.25 8.00
C VAL A 99 3.71 -8.49 8.23
N GLU A 100 3.89 -7.91 9.42
CA GLU A 100 5.06 -7.07 9.73
C GLU A 100 6.42 -7.78 9.50
N SER A 101 6.46 -9.10 9.61
CA SER A 101 7.66 -9.91 9.37
C SER A 101 7.79 -10.45 7.93
N THR A 102 6.86 -10.13 7.03
CA THR A 102 6.91 -10.59 5.64
C THR A 102 8.03 -9.86 4.91
N GLU A 103 8.90 -10.62 4.26
CA GLU A 103 9.89 -10.07 3.33
C GLU A 103 9.17 -9.65 2.05
N VAL A 104 9.29 -8.35 1.72
CA VAL A 104 8.67 -7.75 0.54
C VAL A 104 9.77 -7.11 -0.29
N GLU A 105 9.79 -7.42 -1.58
CA GLU A 105 10.76 -6.87 -2.53
C GLU A 105 10.05 -6.48 -3.82
N ILE A 106 10.48 -5.40 -4.44
CA ILE A 106 10.03 -5.00 -5.77
C ILE A 106 11.20 -4.93 -6.74
N THR A 107 11.04 -5.52 -7.92
CA THR A 107 11.95 -5.35 -9.04
C THR A 107 11.25 -4.50 -10.11
N ILE A 108 11.93 -3.47 -10.60
CA ILE A 108 11.43 -2.53 -11.61
C ILE A 108 12.38 -2.58 -12.82
N ASN A 109 11.84 -2.85 -14.00
CA ASN A 109 12.54 -2.80 -15.28
C ASN A 109 12.07 -1.58 -16.08
N TRP A 110 13.01 -0.76 -16.55
CA TRP A 110 12.74 0.47 -17.27
C TRP A 110 13.94 0.87 -18.12
N ASP A 111 13.75 1.35 -19.35
CA ASP A 111 14.85 1.83 -20.23
C ASP A 111 16.11 0.93 -20.25
N ASN A 112 15.93 -0.40 -20.30
CA ASN A 112 16.99 -1.42 -20.23
C ASN A 112 17.80 -1.47 -18.91
N GLN A 113 17.29 -0.85 -17.85
CA GLN A 113 17.78 -0.95 -16.47
C GLN A 113 16.85 -1.85 -15.67
N THR A 114 17.43 -2.53 -14.69
CA THR A 114 16.70 -3.35 -13.71
C THR A 114 17.17 -2.95 -12.33
N GLU A 115 16.23 -2.65 -11.45
CA GLU A 115 16.49 -2.22 -10.08
C GLU A 115 15.61 -3.00 -9.10
N THR A 116 16.22 -3.48 -8.03
CA THR A 116 15.54 -4.27 -7.00
C THR A 116 15.62 -3.52 -5.67
N ILE A 117 14.47 -3.38 -5.01
CA ILE A 117 14.30 -2.54 -3.82
C ILE A 117 13.61 -3.39 -2.73
N PRO A 118 14.29 -3.68 -1.61
CA PRO A 118 13.64 -4.29 -0.46
C PRO A 118 12.69 -3.26 0.19
N LEU A 119 11.48 -3.68 0.53
CA LEU A 119 10.51 -2.86 1.22
C LEU A 119 10.44 -3.27 2.70
N THR A 120 10.47 -2.27 3.58
CA THR A 120 10.44 -2.48 5.03
C THR A 120 9.20 -1.83 5.62
N VAL A 121 8.70 -2.40 6.72
CA VAL A 121 7.54 -1.86 7.43
C VAL A 121 7.86 -0.48 7.99
N ARG A 122 6.92 0.45 7.85
CA ARG A 122 7.00 1.82 8.36
C ARG A 122 6.18 2.03 9.63
#